data_AF-A0A1E4RF55-F1
#
_entry.id   AF-A0A1E4RF55-F1
#
_cell.length_a   1.000
_cell.length_b   1.000
_cell.length_c   1.000
_cell.angle_alpha   90.00
_cell.angle_beta   90.00
_cell.angle_gamma   90.00
#
_symmetry.space_group_name_H-M   'P 1'
#
loop_
_entity.id
_entity.type
_entity.pdbx_description
1 polymer ?
#
loop_
_entity_poly.entity_id
_entity_poly.type
_entity_poly.pdbx_seq_one_letter_code
_entity_poly.pdbx_strand_id
1 'polypeptide(L)'
;MGLLRKLTVVGVPIAGYLIVDQQLSQIYPNIPVEKLPLNTSIKKYLKPNENKYIAYCDTFKKTVEADSIDKLNEQFLSYRALQSLVKENADVDDNSTWQSQTITQSTGWRGKYRDTLLWWQWNNKKNVVSNFEKLASWGYPWRMMNGGYHELYIEPTDKDKTFDVYFTCAHEYNDLKDGKVIPEWVQNLHRFYGRMILHLATK
;
A
#
# COMPACT_ATOMS: atom_id res chain seq x y z
N MET A 1 -33.27 -19.52 1.85
CA MET A 1 -32.03 -20.17 2.34
C MET A 1 -31.82 -21.46 1.57
N GLY A 2 -30.81 -21.58 0.68
CA GLY A 2 -30.62 -22.87 0.00
C GLY A 2 -29.60 -23.03 -1.13
N LEU A 3 -28.71 -22.07 -1.42
CA LEU A 3 -27.78 -22.22 -2.57
C LEU A 3 -26.28 -22.22 -2.22
N LEU A 4 -25.93 -22.36 -0.93
CA LEU A 4 -24.55 -22.14 -0.45
C LEU A 4 -23.83 -23.39 0.05
N ARG A 5 -24.32 -24.61 -0.26
CA ARG A 5 -23.86 -25.82 0.44
C ARG A 5 -22.97 -26.81 -0.31
N LYS A 6 -22.56 -26.57 -1.56
CA LYS A 6 -21.62 -27.47 -2.25
C LYS A 6 -20.70 -26.72 -3.21
N LEU A 7 -19.72 -26.02 -2.65
CA LEU A 7 -18.56 -25.54 -3.41
C LEU A 7 -17.31 -26.26 -2.88
N THR A 8 -16.86 -27.22 -3.68
CA THR A 8 -15.67 -28.04 -3.48
C THR A 8 -14.41 -27.16 -3.47
N VAL A 9 -13.50 -27.47 -2.55
CA VAL A 9 -12.65 -26.53 -1.79
C VAL A 9 -11.36 -26.04 -2.47
N VAL A 10 -11.22 -26.13 -3.80
CA VAL A 10 -9.98 -25.66 -4.48
C VAL A 10 -10.22 -24.54 -5.51
N GLY A 11 -11.45 -24.29 -5.94
CA GLY A 11 -11.79 -23.21 -6.90
C GLY A 11 -12.44 -21.95 -6.31
N VAL A 12 -12.86 -22.01 -5.03
CA VAL A 12 -13.60 -20.95 -4.34
C VAL A 12 -12.79 -19.70 -3.99
N PRO A 13 -11.49 -19.76 -3.61
CA PRO A 13 -10.79 -18.56 -3.16
C PRO A 13 -10.48 -17.59 -4.32
N ILE A 14 -10.21 -18.10 -5.52
CA ILE A 14 -9.90 -17.25 -6.69
C ILE A 14 -11.18 -16.59 -7.21
N ALA A 15 -12.27 -17.34 -7.38
CA ALA A 15 -13.54 -16.76 -7.83
C ALA A 15 -14.07 -15.73 -6.82
N GLY A 16 -13.99 -16.02 -5.51
CA GLY A 16 -14.30 -15.06 -4.45
C GLY A 16 -13.44 -13.81 -4.52
N TYR A 17 -12.12 -13.97 -4.67
CA TYR A 17 -11.19 -12.85 -4.86
C TYR A 17 -11.58 -11.97 -6.06
N LEU A 18 -11.82 -12.56 -7.23
CA LEU A 18 -12.14 -11.81 -8.45
C LEU A 18 -13.44 -11.00 -8.30
N ILE A 19 -14.46 -11.57 -7.66
CA ILE A 19 -15.73 -10.87 -7.41
C ILE A 19 -15.52 -9.68 -6.47
N VAL A 20 -14.80 -9.89 -5.36
CA VAL A 20 -14.56 -8.82 -4.38
C VAL A 20 -13.64 -7.74 -4.98
N ASP A 21 -12.60 -8.11 -5.73
CA ASP A 21 -11.74 -7.15 -6.42
C ASP A 21 -12.50 -6.34 -7.46
N GLN A 22 -13.40 -6.96 -8.22
CA GLN A 22 -14.25 -6.24 -9.17
C GLN A 22 -15.15 -5.22 -8.45
N GLN A 23 -15.74 -5.57 -7.31
CA GLN A 23 -16.55 -4.64 -6.53
C GLN A 23 -15.70 -3.51 -5.94
N LEU A 24 -14.58 -3.84 -5.30
CA LEU A 24 -13.71 -2.85 -4.66
C LEU A 24 -13.06 -1.92 -5.69
N SER A 25 -12.69 -2.40 -6.88
CA SER A 25 -12.12 -1.56 -7.93
C SER A 25 -13.11 -0.56 -8.51
N GLN A 26 -14.42 -0.87 -8.52
CA GLN A 26 -15.47 0.07 -8.89
C GLN A 26 -15.71 1.13 -7.81
N ILE A 27 -15.66 0.73 -6.54
CA ILE A 27 -15.87 1.65 -5.40
C ILE A 27 -14.62 2.53 -5.18
N TYR A 28 -13.44 1.97 -5.36
CA TYR A 28 -12.14 2.59 -5.12
C TYR A 28 -11.29 2.53 -6.40
N PRO A 29 -11.59 3.39 -7.39
CA PRO A 29 -10.79 3.48 -8.61
C PRO A 29 -9.37 3.92 -8.28
N ASN A 30 -8.40 3.53 -9.11
CA ASN A 30 -7.01 3.96 -8.95
C ASN A 30 -6.91 5.46 -9.29
N ILE A 31 -6.31 6.23 -8.40
CA ILE A 31 -6.06 7.64 -8.59
C ILE A 31 -4.63 7.80 -9.09
N PRO A 32 -4.42 8.47 -10.23
CA PRO A 32 -3.08 8.71 -10.73
C PRO A 32 -2.33 9.69 -9.82
N VAL A 33 -1.02 9.51 -9.70
CA VAL A 33 -0.14 10.26 -8.78
C VAL A 33 -0.25 11.77 -8.97
N GLU A 34 -0.49 12.23 -10.20
CA GLU A 34 -0.61 13.65 -10.54
C GLU A 34 -1.85 14.28 -9.88
N LYS A 35 -2.87 13.49 -9.55
CA LYS A 35 -4.10 13.92 -8.86
C LYS A 35 -4.01 13.82 -7.35
N LEU A 36 -2.89 13.39 -6.79
CA LEU A 36 -2.69 13.40 -5.33
C LEU A 36 -2.66 14.83 -4.79
N PRO A 37 -3.12 15.06 -3.55
CA PRO A 37 -2.97 16.35 -2.87
C PRO A 37 -1.52 16.86 -2.90
N LEU A 38 -1.32 18.18 -2.93
CA LEU A 38 0.02 18.75 -3.03
C LEU A 38 0.91 18.46 -1.81
N ASN A 39 0.28 18.25 -0.65
CA ASN A 39 0.96 18.06 0.63
C ASN A 39 1.33 16.60 0.93
N THR A 40 1.05 15.66 0.02
CA THR A 40 1.47 14.26 0.16
C THR A 40 2.99 14.16 0.17
N SER A 41 3.56 13.51 1.18
CA SER A 41 4.99 13.31 1.31
C SER A 41 5.54 12.31 0.29
N ILE A 42 4.75 11.35 -0.18
CA ILE A 42 5.20 10.26 -1.05
C ILE A 42 5.82 10.76 -2.35
N LYS A 43 5.35 11.88 -2.90
CA LYS A 43 5.87 12.51 -4.12
C LYS A 43 7.38 12.80 -4.05
N LYS A 44 7.92 13.04 -2.85
CA LYS A 44 9.36 13.26 -2.63
C LYS A 44 10.18 11.98 -2.88
N TYR A 45 9.58 10.82 -2.65
CA TYR A 45 10.20 9.49 -2.72
C TYR A 45 9.92 8.76 -4.05
N LEU A 46 9.07 9.32 -4.92
CA LEU A 46 8.82 8.75 -6.25
C LEU A 46 9.93 9.05 -7.26
N LYS A 47 10.84 9.98 -6.93
CA LYS A 47 11.96 10.31 -7.83
C LYS A 47 12.95 9.14 -7.86
N PRO A 48 13.37 8.68 -9.05
CA PRO A 48 14.36 7.62 -9.16
C PRO A 48 15.67 8.06 -8.52
N ASN A 49 16.31 7.12 -7.84
CA ASN A 49 17.66 7.20 -7.31
C ASN A 49 18.58 6.35 -8.22
N GLU A 50 19.89 6.60 -8.23
CA GLU A 50 20.85 5.95 -9.14
C GLU A 50 20.78 4.41 -9.14
N ASN A 51 20.35 3.79 -8.03
CA ASN A 51 20.29 2.34 -7.89
C ASN A 51 18.86 1.79 -7.73
N LYS A 52 17.86 2.66 -7.58
CA LYS A 52 16.50 2.26 -7.20
C LYS A 52 15.46 3.16 -7.83
N TYR A 53 14.33 2.58 -8.23
CA TYR A 53 13.22 3.33 -8.80
C TYR A 53 11.89 2.83 -8.27
N ILE A 54 10.86 3.69 -8.34
CA ILE A 54 9.48 3.31 -8.06
C ILE A 54 8.81 2.90 -9.37
N ALA A 55 8.45 1.61 -9.49
CA ALA A 55 7.81 1.11 -10.71
C ALA A 55 6.29 1.35 -10.71
N TYR A 56 5.68 1.31 -9.53
CA TYR A 56 4.24 1.41 -9.35
C TYR A 56 3.91 2.31 -8.17
N CYS A 57 2.86 3.10 -8.31
CA CYS A 57 2.29 3.91 -7.26
C CYS A 57 0.77 3.87 -7.43
N ASP A 58 0.10 3.06 -6.63
CA ASP A 58 -1.34 2.86 -6.67
C ASP A 58 -1.98 3.63 -5.51
N THR A 59 -2.92 4.52 -5.81
CA THR A 59 -3.62 5.34 -4.82
C THR A 59 -5.10 5.05 -4.84
N PHE A 60 -5.70 4.95 -3.65
CA PHE A 60 -7.13 4.80 -3.47
C PHE A 60 -7.66 5.92 -2.57
N LYS A 61 -8.89 6.38 -2.81
CA LYS A 61 -9.55 7.41 -1.99
C LYS A 61 -10.91 6.94 -1.52
N LYS A 62 -11.27 7.30 -0.29
CA LYS A 62 -12.62 7.20 0.24
C LYS A 62 -12.95 8.41 1.09
N THR A 63 -14.14 8.96 0.88
CA THR A 63 -14.70 9.99 1.76
C THR A 63 -15.46 9.32 2.90
N VAL A 64 -15.19 9.73 4.14
CA VAL A 64 -15.79 9.15 5.36
C VAL A 64 -16.21 10.21 6.35
N GLU A 65 -17.26 9.92 7.10
CA GLU A 65 -17.69 10.74 8.22
C GLU A 65 -16.94 10.29 9.49
N ALA A 66 -16.37 11.24 10.23
CA ALA A 66 -15.69 10.98 11.50
C ALA A 66 -15.79 12.21 12.43
N ASP A 67 -15.62 12.01 13.73
CA ASP A 67 -15.64 13.13 14.68
C ASP A 67 -14.35 13.96 14.68
N SER A 68 -13.22 13.34 14.33
CA SER A 68 -11.91 14.00 14.33
C SER A 68 -10.95 13.29 13.38
N ILE A 69 -10.11 14.09 12.72
CA ILE A 69 -9.03 13.63 11.86
C ILE A 69 -7.99 12.80 12.62
N ASP A 70 -7.73 13.13 13.89
CA ASP A 70 -6.75 12.42 14.73
C ASP A 70 -7.23 11.01 15.05
N LYS A 71 -8.50 10.90 15.49
CA LYS A 71 -9.13 9.61 15.78
C LYS A 71 -9.18 8.72 14.54
N LEU A 72 -9.50 9.31 13.39
CA LEU A 72 -9.54 8.58 12.12
C LEU A 72 -8.13 8.08 11.72
N ASN A 73 -7.11 8.92 11.88
CA ASN A 73 -5.71 8.54 11.61
C ASN A 73 -5.26 7.40 12.54
N GLU A 74 -5.50 7.52 13.85
CA GLU A 74 -5.18 6.49 14.84
C GLU A 74 -5.93 5.18 14.56
N GLN A 75 -7.24 5.24 14.28
CA GLN A 75 -8.04 4.08 13.90
C GLN A 75 -7.43 3.39 12.68
N PHE A 76 -7.07 4.14 11.65
CA PHE A 76 -6.54 3.58 10.42
C PHE A 76 -5.19 2.89 10.65
N LEU A 77 -4.28 3.54 11.38
CA LEU A 77 -2.95 3.01 11.70
C LEU A 77 -2.99 1.83 12.69
N SER A 78 -4.02 1.77 13.54
CA SER A 78 -4.25 0.64 14.45
C SER A 78 -4.74 -0.62 13.73
N TYR A 79 -5.13 -0.52 12.46
CA TYR A 79 -5.59 -1.68 11.70
C TYR A 79 -4.46 -2.72 11.61
N ARG A 80 -4.78 -3.98 11.96
CA ARG A 80 -3.82 -5.09 12.11
C ARG A 80 -2.85 -5.23 10.94
N ALA A 81 -3.29 -4.94 9.72
CA ALA A 81 -2.46 -5.04 8.52
C ALA A 81 -1.34 -3.99 8.47
N LEU A 82 -1.54 -2.82 9.08
CA LEU A 82 -0.58 -1.71 9.13
C LEU A 82 0.14 -1.61 10.47
N GLN A 83 -0.44 -2.14 11.55
CA GLN A 83 0.15 -2.06 12.88
C GLN A 83 1.57 -2.64 12.93
N SER A 84 1.89 -3.66 12.12
CA SER A 84 3.23 -4.23 12.01
C SER A 84 4.23 -3.31 11.27
N LEU A 85 3.73 -2.32 10.52
CA LEU A 85 4.51 -1.35 9.77
C LEU A 85 4.73 -0.04 10.54
N VAL A 86 3.85 0.28 11.49
CA VAL A 86 3.95 1.49 12.31
C VAL A 86 4.99 1.28 13.41
N LYS A 87 6.21 1.77 13.19
CA LYS A 87 7.32 1.71 14.14
C LYS A 87 8.07 3.03 14.14
N GLU A 88 8.44 3.55 15.31
CA GLU A 88 9.17 4.83 15.42
C GLU A 88 10.56 4.76 14.78
N ASN A 89 11.23 3.62 14.94
CA ASN A 89 12.55 3.36 14.37
C ASN A 89 12.50 2.13 13.47
N ALA A 90 13.40 2.08 12.49
CA ALA A 90 13.61 0.88 11.70
C ALA A 90 14.01 -0.27 12.62
N ASP A 91 13.11 -1.22 12.79
CA ASP A 91 13.39 -2.40 13.58
C ASP A 91 14.14 -3.41 12.71
N VAL A 92 15.46 -3.43 12.88
CA VAL A 92 16.35 -4.42 12.25
C VAL A 92 16.34 -5.68 13.12
N ASP A 93 15.15 -6.28 13.30
CA ASP A 93 15.06 -7.62 13.85
C ASP A 93 15.52 -8.61 12.77
N ASP A 94 16.68 -9.21 12.98
CA ASP A 94 17.27 -10.22 12.09
C ASP A 94 16.37 -11.44 11.88
N ASN A 95 15.46 -11.70 12.81
CA ASN A 95 14.50 -12.80 12.70
C ASN A 95 13.27 -12.44 11.85
N SER A 96 12.94 -11.16 11.74
CA SER A 96 11.82 -10.67 10.93
C SER A 96 12.03 -10.89 9.42
N THR A 97 10.92 -11.06 8.69
CA THR A 97 10.97 -11.25 7.23
C THR A 97 11.11 -9.91 6.48
N TRP A 98 10.67 -8.82 7.10
CA TRP A 98 10.74 -7.46 6.57
C TRP A 98 11.02 -6.48 7.70
N GLN A 99 11.58 -5.34 7.33
CA GLN A 99 11.79 -4.18 8.19
C GLN A 99 10.77 -3.11 7.84
N SER A 100 10.41 -2.28 8.81
CA SER A 100 9.45 -1.20 8.64
C SER A 100 9.80 -0.02 9.53
N GLN A 101 9.42 1.18 9.09
CA GLN A 101 9.59 2.42 9.82
C GLN A 101 8.54 3.44 9.41
N THR A 102 8.06 4.22 10.36
CA THR A 102 7.34 5.46 10.12
C THR A 102 8.34 6.56 9.77
N ILE A 103 8.36 6.98 8.50
CA ILE A 103 9.28 8.00 7.99
C ILE A 103 8.82 9.39 8.37
N THR A 104 7.52 9.65 8.31
CA THR A 104 6.96 10.95 8.58
C THR A 104 5.55 10.81 9.14
N GLN A 105 5.28 11.58 10.19
CA GLN A 105 3.92 11.90 10.64
C GLN A 105 3.83 13.42 10.67
N SER A 106 3.20 14.00 9.65
CA SER A 106 3.06 15.44 9.53
C SER A 106 1.61 15.85 9.75
N THR A 107 1.46 16.96 10.47
CA THR A 107 0.19 17.63 10.68
C THR A 107 0.20 18.92 9.88
N GLY A 108 -0.82 19.09 9.03
CA GLY A 108 -0.98 20.32 8.25
C GLY A 108 -1.16 21.56 9.11
N TRP A 109 -0.87 22.73 8.54
CA TRP A 109 -1.11 24.02 9.19
C TRP A 109 -2.53 24.10 9.75
N ARG A 110 -2.67 24.43 11.05
CA ARG A 110 -3.94 24.42 11.80
C ARG A 110 -4.68 23.08 11.84
N GLY A 111 -3.96 21.96 11.70
CA GLY A 111 -4.55 20.62 11.76
C GLY A 111 -5.34 20.23 10.52
N LYS A 112 -5.20 20.97 9.41
CA LYS A 112 -5.98 20.78 8.17
C LYS A 112 -5.73 19.47 7.44
N TYR A 113 -4.69 18.72 7.77
CA TYR A 113 -4.51 17.36 7.25
C TYR A 113 -3.66 16.54 8.19
N ARG A 114 -3.68 15.22 8.01
CA ARG A 114 -2.72 14.26 8.57
C ARG A 114 -2.08 13.51 7.43
N ASP A 115 -0.77 13.34 7.52
CA ASP A 115 0.02 12.64 6.52
C ASP A 115 0.98 11.70 7.25
N THR A 116 0.79 10.40 7.08
CA THR A 116 1.64 9.36 7.65
C THR A 116 2.28 8.57 6.53
N LEU A 117 3.61 8.68 6.41
CA LEU A 117 4.39 7.90 5.46
C LEU A 117 5.10 6.76 6.19
N LEU A 118 4.78 5.55 5.77
CA LEU A 118 5.39 4.31 6.23
C LEU A 118 6.32 3.79 5.13
N TRP A 119 7.50 3.36 5.52
CA TRP A 119 8.43 2.65 4.65
C TRP A 119 8.59 1.22 5.14
N TRP A 120 8.78 0.31 4.20
CA TRP A 120 9.06 -1.08 4.51
C TRP A 120 9.98 -1.70 3.46
N GLN A 121 10.76 -2.70 3.85
CA GLN A 121 11.68 -3.42 2.98
C GLN A 121 11.79 -4.88 3.38
N TRP A 122 11.96 -5.78 2.42
CA TRP A 122 12.37 -7.16 2.73
C TRP A 122 13.69 -7.18 3.48
N ASN A 123 13.80 -8.09 4.45
CA ASN A 123 15.06 -8.29 5.15
C ASN A 123 16.08 -8.96 4.21
N ASN A 124 17.19 -8.26 3.95
CA ASN A 124 18.26 -8.74 3.06
C ASN A 124 18.81 -10.11 3.50
N LYS A 125 18.82 -10.43 4.79
CA LYS A 125 19.30 -11.73 5.32
C LYS A 125 18.41 -12.90 4.91
N LYS A 126 17.14 -12.66 4.59
CA LYS A 126 16.18 -13.70 4.17
C LYS A 126 16.29 -14.04 2.68
N ASN A 127 17.12 -13.33 1.93
CA ASN A 127 17.42 -13.60 0.52
C ASN A 127 16.21 -13.66 -0.42
N VAL A 128 15.05 -13.11 -0.04
CA VAL A 128 13.84 -13.15 -0.88
C VAL A 128 14.11 -12.40 -2.19
N VAL A 129 14.51 -11.14 -2.10
CA VAL A 129 14.82 -10.31 -3.27
C VAL A 129 15.98 -10.90 -4.06
N SER A 130 17.09 -11.25 -3.40
CA SER A 130 18.30 -11.76 -4.08
C SER A 130 18.06 -13.06 -4.85
N ASN A 131 17.20 -13.96 -4.34
CA ASN A 131 16.81 -15.16 -5.07
C ASN A 131 16.06 -14.84 -6.36
N PHE A 132 15.10 -13.90 -6.31
CA PHE A 132 14.38 -13.45 -7.51
C PHE A 132 15.28 -12.70 -8.49
N GLU A 133 16.24 -11.90 -8.01
CA GLU A 133 17.24 -11.26 -8.85
C GLU A 133 18.12 -12.27 -9.58
N LYS A 134 18.51 -13.35 -8.89
CA LYS A 134 19.28 -14.45 -9.50
C LYS A 134 18.47 -15.19 -10.56
N LEU A 135 17.17 -15.42 -10.33
CA LEU A 135 16.30 -16.02 -11.36
C LEU A 135 16.15 -15.06 -12.55
N ALA A 136 15.96 -13.76 -12.29
CA ALA A 136 15.83 -12.73 -13.32
C ALA A 136 17.08 -12.60 -14.19
N SER A 137 18.27 -12.79 -13.62
CA SER A 137 19.53 -12.81 -14.38
C SER A 137 19.69 -14.05 -15.26
N TRP A 138 18.99 -15.15 -14.95
CA TRP A 138 18.91 -16.36 -15.77
C TRP A 138 17.77 -16.33 -16.81
N GLY A 139 17.15 -15.17 -17.02
CA GLY A 139 16.11 -14.99 -18.04
C GLY A 139 14.67 -15.13 -17.52
N TYR A 140 14.46 -15.26 -16.21
CA TYR A 140 13.13 -15.15 -15.64
C TYR A 140 12.56 -13.74 -15.91
N PRO A 141 11.32 -13.61 -16.38
CA PRO A 141 10.79 -12.32 -16.88
C PRO A 141 10.38 -11.35 -15.78
N TRP A 142 10.36 -11.76 -14.51
CA TRP A 142 9.83 -10.96 -13.41
C TRP A 142 10.88 -10.70 -12.32
N ARG A 143 10.66 -9.63 -11.55
CA ARG A 143 11.51 -9.24 -10.42
C ARG A 143 10.65 -8.98 -9.19
N MET A 144 11.20 -9.27 -8.01
CA MET A 144 10.56 -8.95 -6.74
C MET A 144 10.89 -7.51 -6.33
N MET A 145 9.90 -6.76 -5.83
CA MET A 145 10.16 -5.45 -5.22
C MET A 145 11.07 -5.58 -4.00
N ASN A 146 11.92 -4.58 -3.77
CA ASN A 146 12.73 -4.46 -2.56
C ASN A 146 11.85 -4.24 -1.32
N GLY A 147 10.73 -3.56 -1.52
CA GLY A 147 9.90 -2.99 -0.48
C GLY A 147 9.08 -1.85 -1.08
N GLY A 148 8.72 -0.88 -0.26
CA GLY A 148 7.94 0.23 -0.73
C GLY A 148 7.58 1.24 0.33
N TYR A 149 6.69 2.13 -0.08
CA TYR A 149 6.11 3.15 0.78
C TYR A 149 4.60 2.98 0.83
N HIS A 150 4.02 3.07 2.02
CA HIS A 150 2.60 3.23 2.21
C HIS A 150 2.34 4.62 2.80
N GLU A 151 1.50 5.41 2.16
CA GLU A 151 1.11 6.73 2.65
C GLU A 151 -0.37 6.73 3.01
N LEU A 152 -0.67 7.21 4.21
CA LEU A 152 -2.01 7.57 4.64
C LEU A 152 -2.09 9.09 4.69
N TYR A 153 -2.89 9.67 3.80
CA TYR A 153 -3.15 11.11 3.77
C TYR A 153 -4.64 11.35 4.04
N ILE A 154 -4.95 12.24 4.99
CA ILE A 154 -6.32 12.56 5.38
C ILE A 154 -6.49 14.08 5.35
N GLU A 155 -7.52 14.56 4.68
CA GLU A 155 -7.90 15.97 4.64
C GLU A 155 -9.41 16.16 4.84
N PRO A 156 -9.87 17.26 5.45
CA PRO A 156 -11.28 17.58 5.57
C PRO A 156 -11.85 17.97 4.20
N THR A 157 -13.12 17.66 4.00
CA THR A 157 -13.90 18.12 2.85
C THR A 157 -14.67 19.40 3.20
N ASP A 158 -15.39 19.95 2.22
CA ASP A 158 -16.28 21.11 2.45
C ASP A 158 -17.50 20.77 3.34
N LYS A 159 -17.79 19.47 3.56
CA LYS A 159 -18.88 19.02 4.42
C LYS A 159 -18.39 18.83 5.84
N ASP A 160 -19.21 19.25 6.80
CA ASP A 160 -18.90 19.08 8.22
C ASP A 160 -18.67 17.60 8.56
N LYS A 161 -17.69 17.35 9.44
CA LYS A 161 -17.28 16.02 9.90
C LYS A 161 -16.94 15.00 8.81
N THR A 162 -16.67 15.45 7.60
CA THR A 162 -16.41 14.57 6.46
C THR A 162 -14.97 14.74 5.99
N PHE A 163 -14.24 13.63 5.85
CA PHE A 163 -12.82 13.59 5.53
C PHE A 163 -12.56 12.73 4.30
N ASP A 164 -11.67 13.19 3.43
CA ASP A 164 -11.10 12.40 2.35
C ASP A 164 -9.87 11.66 2.85
N VAL A 165 -9.92 10.33 2.79
CA VAL A 165 -8.82 9.43 3.14
C VAL A 165 -8.22 8.88 1.87
N TYR A 166 -6.94 9.15 1.67
CA TYR A 166 -6.12 8.61 0.60
C TYR A 166 -5.17 7.57 1.17
N PHE A 167 -5.12 6.42 0.53
CA PHE A 167 -4.14 5.38 0.82
C PHE A 167 -3.33 5.09 -0.43
N THR A 168 -2.04 5.36 -0.39
CA THR A 168 -1.12 5.19 -1.52
C THR A 168 -0.12 4.10 -1.22
N CYS A 169 0.14 3.23 -2.18
CA CYS A 169 1.17 2.21 -2.13
C CYS A 169 2.17 2.37 -3.28
N ALA A 170 3.44 2.61 -2.97
CA ALA A 170 4.52 2.69 -3.94
C ALA A 170 5.47 1.49 -3.83
N HIS A 171 5.87 0.90 -4.95
CA HIS A 171 6.77 -0.26 -5.00
C HIS A 171 8.17 0.14 -5.45
N GLU A 172 9.16 -0.18 -4.63
CA GLU A 172 10.58 0.09 -4.92
C GLU A 172 11.26 -1.14 -5.55
N TYR A 173 12.02 -0.92 -6.62
CA TYR A 173 12.80 -1.94 -7.31
C TYR A 173 14.25 -1.49 -7.49
N ASN A 174 15.15 -2.44 -7.68
CA ASN A 174 16.52 -2.16 -8.13
C ASN A 174 16.49 -1.72 -9.60
N ASP A 175 17.17 -0.63 -9.93
CA ASP A 175 17.29 -0.16 -11.30
C ASP A 175 18.43 -0.90 -12.02
N LEU A 176 18.09 -2.06 -12.58
CA LEU A 176 19.00 -2.86 -13.42
C LEU A 176 18.77 -2.64 -14.92
N LYS A 177 18.01 -1.59 -15.30
CA LYS A 177 17.76 -1.15 -16.69
C LYS A 177 17.20 -2.22 -17.64
N ASP A 178 16.56 -3.27 -17.11
CA ASP A 178 15.93 -4.34 -17.90
C ASP A 178 14.39 -4.31 -17.85
N GLY A 179 13.81 -3.33 -17.13
CA GLY A 179 12.37 -3.12 -17.02
C GLY A 179 11.61 -4.24 -16.30
N LYS A 180 12.31 -5.18 -15.64
CA LYS A 180 11.65 -6.30 -14.95
C LYS A 180 11.00 -5.85 -13.65
N VAL A 181 9.77 -6.31 -13.47
CA VAL A 181 8.87 -6.04 -12.34
C VAL A 181 8.04 -7.28 -12.04
N ILE A 182 7.21 -7.24 -11.00
CA ILE A 182 6.28 -8.33 -10.70
C ILE A 182 5.25 -8.53 -11.86
N PRO A 183 4.69 -9.74 -12.03
CA PRO A 183 3.59 -9.95 -12.97
C PRO A 183 2.38 -9.09 -12.64
N GLU A 184 1.59 -8.75 -13.66
CA GLU A 184 0.37 -7.94 -13.52
C GLU A 184 -0.63 -8.51 -12.51
N TRP A 185 -0.82 -9.84 -12.45
CA TRP A 185 -1.74 -10.44 -11.49
C TRP A 185 -1.29 -10.25 -10.03
N VAL A 186 0.04 -10.20 -9.78
CA VAL A 186 0.60 -9.88 -8.45
C VAL A 186 0.39 -8.41 -8.14
N GLN A 187 0.57 -7.53 -9.13
CA GLN A 187 0.24 -6.12 -8.97
C GLN A 187 -1.25 -5.91 -8.66
N ASN A 188 -2.14 -6.63 -9.33
CA ASN A 188 -3.58 -6.59 -9.05
C ASN A 188 -3.91 -7.07 -7.63
N LEU A 189 -3.26 -8.13 -7.14
CA LEU A 189 -3.38 -8.55 -5.75
C LEU A 189 -2.93 -7.46 -4.77
N HIS A 190 -1.86 -6.74 -5.09
CA HIS A 190 -1.40 -5.63 -4.28
C HIS A 190 -2.41 -4.46 -4.27
N ARG A 191 -2.98 -4.12 -5.43
CA ARG A 191 -4.04 -3.10 -5.53
C ARG A 191 -5.26 -3.51 -4.71
N PHE A 192 -5.70 -4.76 -4.84
CA PHE A 192 -6.77 -5.33 -4.04
C PHE A 192 -6.50 -5.19 -2.54
N TYR A 193 -5.28 -5.53 -2.11
CA TYR A 193 -4.87 -5.39 -0.71
C TYR A 193 -4.95 -3.95 -0.22
N GLY A 194 -4.49 -2.97 -1.01
CA GLY A 194 -4.61 -1.56 -0.66
C GLY A 194 -6.06 -1.07 -0.55
N ARG A 195 -6.93 -1.49 -1.48
CA ARG A 195 -8.38 -1.23 -1.41
C ARG A 195 -9.02 -1.85 -0.18
N MET A 196 -8.62 -3.08 0.16
CA MET A 196 -9.10 -3.79 1.34
C MET A 196 -8.72 -3.07 2.64
N ILE A 197 -7.47 -2.61 2.76
CA ILE A 197 -7.03 -1.80 3.89
C ILE A 197 -7.88 -0.55 3.98
N LEU A 198 -7.97 0.23 2.90
CA LEU A 198 -8.77 1.46 2.87
C LEU A 198 -10.22 1.18 3.29
N HIS A 199 -10.85 0.13 2.75
CA HIS A 199 -12.23 -0.22 3.05
C HIS A 199 -12.45 -0.59 4.51
N LEU A 200 -11.58 -1.45 5.08
CA LEU A 200 -11.75 -2.00 6.42
C LEU A 200 -11.29 -1.05 7.52
N ALA A 201 -10.23 -0.27 7.28
CA ALA A 201 -9.69 0.68 8.24
C ALA A 201 -10.55 1.95 8.39
N THR A 202 -11.53 2.14 7.50
CA THR A 202 -12.45 3.29 7.48
C THR A 202 -13.93 2.89 7.56
N LYS A 203 -14.20 1.69 8.06
CA LYS A 203 -15.53 1.27 8.51
C LYS A 203 -15.69 1.59 9.99
#